data_AF-A0A5C7FBD9-F1
#
_entry.id   AF-A0A5C7FBD9-F1
#
_cell.length_a   1.000
_cell.length_b   1.000
_cell.length_c   1.000
_cell.angle_alpha   90.00
_cell.angle_beta   90.00
_cell.angle_gamma   90.00
#
_symmetry.space_group_name_H-M   'P 1'
#
loop_
_entity.id
_entity.type
_entity.pdbx_description
1 polymer ?
#
loop_
_entity_poly.entity_id
_entity_poly.type
_entity_poly.pdbx_seq_one_letter_code
_entity_poly.pdbx_strand_id
1 'polypeptide(L)'
;MLIFYGSRKSIQLAAAKGFKRLSRVPKGKAEEIAAALKSGIDIKDTPDFVIATIQSKVRQIKYLKEEIKTLEKVLCSSAPINTEQVDLLCSLKGMGRVTATTLLLFIEDFNRFEDAAHIASFFGVQPRIKKSGDGAYKPRVFPLIRNRRG
;
A
#
# COMPACT_ATOMS: atom_id res chain seq x y z
N MET A 1 -4.51 -16.20 10.52
CA MET A 1 -3.96 -16.56 11.84
C MET A 1 -4.97 -16.27 12.93
N LEU A 2 -5.29 -15.01 13.20
CA LEU A 2 -6.19 -14.61 14.30
C LEU A 2 -7.65 -15.05 14.15
N ILE A 3 -8.11 -15.39 12.94
CA ILE A 3 -9.43 -16.02 12.73
C ILE A 3 -9.49 -17.40 13.38
N PHE A 4 -8.41 -18.19 13.29
CA PHE A 4 -8.36 -19.56 13.78
C PHE A 4 -7.71 -19.70 15.16
N TYR A 5 -6.87 -18.73 15.55
CA TYR A 5 -6.11 -18.71 16.78
C TYR A 5 -6.24 -17.33 17.42
N GLY A 6 -7.35 -17.10 18.13
CA GLY A 6 -7.69 -15.79 18.68
C GLY A 6 -7.13 -15.52 20.09
N SER A 7 -6.67 -16.55 20.80
CA SER A 7 -6.05 -16.44 22.13
C SER A 7 -4.55 -16.72 22.08
N ARG A 8 -3.79 -16.14 23.02
CA ARG A 8 -2.36 -16.42 23.18
C ARG A 8 -2.06 -17.91 23.26
N LYS A 9 -2.77 -18.65 24.13
CA LYS A 9 -2.60 -20.10 24.31
C LYS A 9 -2.83 -20.85 22.99
N SER A 10 -3.87 -20.49 22.24
CA SER A 10 -4.17 -21.12 20.95
C SER A 10 -3.07 -20.87 19.92
N ILE A 11 -2.47 -19.67 19.92
CA ILE A 11 -1.36 -19.32 19.05
C ILE A 11 -0.09 -20.07 19.45
N GLN A 12 0.21 -20.17 20.75
CA GLN A 12 1.40 -20.86 21.26
C GLN A 12 1.35 -22.37 20.91
N LEU A 13 0.20 -23.01 21.12
CA LEU A 13 -0.04 -24.40 20.73
C LEU A 13 0.05 -24.60 19.22
N ALA A 14 -0.47 -23.64 18.44
CA ALA A 14 -0.39 -23.70 16.99
C ALA A 14 1.03 -23.50 16.49
N ALA A 15 1.82 -22.62 17.11
CA ALA A 15 3.21 -22.35 16.76
C ALA A 15 4.08 -23.60 16.98
N ALA A 16 3.91 -24.30 18.12
CA ALA A 16 4.57 -25.57 18.39
C ALA A 16 4.22 -26.68 17.37
N LYS A 17 3.05 -26.56 16.72
CA LYS A 17 2.55 -27.51 15.71
C LYS A 17 2.73 -26.99 14.27
N GLY A 18 3.45 -25.89 14.06
CA GLY A 18 3.72 -25.31 12.73
C GLY A 18 2.53 -24.66 12.03
N PHE A 19 1.50 -24.23 12.77
CA PHE A 19 0.27 -23.58 12.26
C PHE A 19 -0.45 -24.34 11.14
N LYS A 20 -0.87 -25.59 11.40
CA LYS A 20 -1.52 -26.50 10.43
C LYS A 20 -2.72 -25.92 9.64
N ARG A 21 -3.44 -24.91 10.17
CA ARG A 21 -4.60 -24.29 9.50
C ARG A 21 -4.23 -23.09 8.61
N LEU A 22 -2.95 -22.71 8.53
CA LEU A 22 -2.47 -21.66 7.64
C LEU A 22 -1.87 -22.28 6.37
N SER A 23 -2.26 -21.78 5.20
CA SER A 23 -1.76 -22.32 3.92
C SER A 23 -0.27 -22.08 3.71
N ARG A 24 0.30 -21.05 4.34
CA ARG A 24 1.73 -20.73 4.24
C ARG A 24 2.22 -20.02 5.50
N VAL A 25 3.29 -20.55 6.09
CA VAL A 25 4.09 -19.88 7.10
C VAL A 25 5.54 -19.88 6.63
N PRO A 26 6.23 -18.71 6.58
CA PRO A 26 7.65 -18.66 6.25
C PRO A 26 8.50 -19.52 7.19
N LYS A 27 9.57 -20.13 6.68
CA LYS A 27 10.52 -20.92 7.50
C LYS A 27 11.07 -20.04 8.64
N GLY A 28 11.22 -20.61 9.84
CA GLY A 28 11.71 -19.89 11.04
C GLY A 28 10.67 -19.01 11.74
N LYS A 29 9.70 -18.42 11.03
CA LYS A 29 8.72 -17.51 11.63
C LYS A 29 7.84 -18.16 12.71
N ALA A 30 7.53 -19.45 12.58
CA ALA A 30 6.73 -20.15 13.58
C ALA A 30 7.47 -20.26 14.93
N GLU A 31 8.78 -20.52 14.87
CA GLU A 31 9.65 -20.61 16.05
C GLU A 31 9.88 -19.23 16.67
N GLU A 32 10.11 -18.20 15.85
CA GLU A 32 10.19 -16.80 16.31
C GLU A 32 8.93 -16.37 17.07
N ILE A 33 7.74 -16.68 16.52
CA ILE A 33 6.48 -16.38 17.18
C ILE A 33 6.36 -17.18 18.49
N ALA A 34 6.74 -18.45 18.50
CA ALA A 34 6.73 -19.26 19.71
C ALA A 34 7.67 -18.70 20.80
N ALA A 35 8.85 -18.21 20.41
CA ALA A 35 9.84 -17.62 21.31
C ALA A 35 9.33 -16.28 21.89
N ALA A 36 8.80 -15.38 21.05
CA ALA A 36 8.24 -14.11 21.49
C ALA A 36 7.04 -14.28 22.45
N LEU A 37 6.26 -15.35 22.27
CA LEU A 37 5.14 -15.69 23.16
C LEU A 37 5.58 -16.37 24.47
N LYS A 38 6.84 -16.75 24.64
CA LYS A 38 7.36 -17.20 25.95
C LYS A 38 7.78 -16.02 26.82
N SER A 39 8.30 -14.94 26.22
CA SER A 39 8.83 -13.77 26.95
C SER A 39 7.80 -12.67 27.24
N GLY A 40 6.61 -12.70 26.63
CA GLY A 40 5.62 -11.63 26.81
C GLY A 40 4.97 -11.62 28.20
N ILE A 41 4.87 -10.44 28.82
CA ILE A 41 4.38 -10.12 30.18
C ILE A 41 2.83 -10.19 30.31
N ASP A 42 2.14 -10.65 29.28
CA ASP A 42 0.70 -10.46 29.10
C ASP A 42 -0.20 -11.42 29.91
N ILE A 43 -1.49 -11.08 30.01
CA ILE A 43 -2.53 -11.79 30.76
C ILE A 43 -2.57 -13.28 30.35
N LYS A 44 -2.51 -14.18 31.35
CA LYS A 44 -2.46 -15.65 31.16
C LYS A 44 -3.66 -16.20 30.40
N ASP A 45 -4.83 -15.57 30.55
CA ASP A 45 -6.08 -15.95 29.90
C ASP A 45 -6.76 -14.75 29.25
N THR A 46 -6.88 -14.80 27.93
CA THR A 46 -7.61 -13.80 27.15
C THR A 46 -9.11 -14.05 27.31
N PRO A 47 -9.91 -13.08 27.82
CA PRO A 47 -11.35 -13.27 27.96
C PRO A 47 -12.03 -13.55 26.62
N ASP A 48 -13.10 -14.35 26.64
CA ASP A 48 -13.81 -14.77 25.43
C ASP A 48 -14.34 -13.61 24.59
N PHE A 49 -14.79 -12.53 25.24
CA PHE A 49 -15.26 -11.33 24.54
C PHE A 49 -14.14 -10.69 23.72
N VAL A 50 -12.90 -10.65 24.23
CA VAL A 50 -11.74 -10.09 23.52
C VAL A 50 -11.42 -10.93 22.30
N ILE A 51 -11.44 -12.27 22.44
CA ILE A 51 -11.24 -13.20 21.34
C ILE A 51 -12.29 -12.96 20.24
N ALA A 52 -13.57 -12.86 20.64
CA ALA A 52 -14.67 -12.61 19.71
C ALA A 52 -14.53 -11.24 19.00
N THR A 53 -14.12 -10.19 19.71
CA THR A 53 -13.84 -8.87 19.13
C THR A 53 -12.71 -8.94 18.11
N ILE A 54 -11.58 -9.56 18.45
CA ILE A 54 -10.43 -9.73 17.54
C ILE A 54 -10.87 -10.47 16.27
N GLN A 55 -11.56 -11.60 16.42
CA GLN A 55 -12.04 -12.37 15.28
C GLN A 55 -13.00 -11.57 14.40
N SER A 56 -13.91 -10.79 15.01
CA SER A 56 -14.83 -9.91 14.30
C SER A 56 -14.08 -8.86 13.47
N LYS A 57 -13.10 -8.16 14.08
CA LYS A 57 -12.28 -7.16 13.38
C LYS A 57 -11.46 -7.77 12.26
N VAL A 58 -10.90 -8.96 12.46
CA VAL A 58 -10.14 -9.65 11.41
C VAL A 58 -11.05 -10.05 10.23
N ARG A 59 -12.30 -10.47 10.48
CA ARG A 59 -13.28 -10.69 9.40
C ARG A 59 -13.57 -9.41 8.63
N GLN A 60 -13.79 -8.30 9.32
CA GLN A 60 -14.01 -6.99 8.68
C GLN A 60 -12.82 -6.57 7.81
N ILE A 61 -11.60 -6.66 8.35
CA ILE A 61 -10.37 -6.35 7.59
C ILE A 61 -10.25 -7.23 6.35
N LYS A 62 -10.55 -8.53 6.46
CA LYS A 62 -10.51 -9.44 5.32
C LYS A 62 -11.52 -9.05 4.25
N TYR A 63 -12.75 -8.77 4.67
CA TYR A 63 -13.82 -8.33 3.76
C TYR A 63 -13.44 -7.04 3.02
N LEU A 64 -13.04 -6.01 3.77
CA LEU A 64 -12.63 -4.72 3.19
C LEU A 64 -11.46 -4.85 2.21
N LYS A 65 -10.50 -5.74 2.49
CA LYS A 65 -9.38 -5.99 1.56
C LYS A 65 -9.82 -6.61 0.25
N GLU A 66 -10.77 -7.55 0.28
CA GLU A 66 -11.30 -8.13 -0.96
C GLU A 66 -12.21 -7.15 -1.70
N GLU A 67 -12.93 -6.31 -0.97
CA GLU A 67 -13.73 -5.21 -1.55
C GLU A 67 -12.83 -4.21 -2.29
N ILE A 68 -11.74 -3.75 -1.66
CA ILE A 68 -10.75 -2.86 -2.29
C ILE A 68 -10.21 -3.47 -3.59
N LYS A 69 -9.79 -4.74 -3.57
CA LYS A 69 -9.31 -5.41 -4.80
C LYS A 69 -10.37 -5.49 -5.89
N THR A 70 -11.63 -5.70 -5.50
CA THR A 70 -12.74 -5.79 -6.45
C THR A 70 -12.98 -4.43 -7.10
N LEU A 71 -13.01 -3.37 -6.29
CA LEU A 71 -13.14 -2.00 -6.78
C LEU A 71 -11.95 -1.56 -7.63
N GLU A 72 -10.72 -1.93 -7.27
CA GLU A 72 -9.53 -1.68 -8.08
C GLU A 72 -9.60 -2.34 -9.47
N LYS A 73 -10.15 -3.56 -9.54
CA LYS A 73 -10.39 -4.25 -10.82
C LYS A 73 -11.45 -3.53 -11.65
N VAL A 74 -12.58 -3.18 -11.03
CA VAL A 74 -13.65 -2.43 -11.69
C VAL A 74 -13.09 -1.14 -12.24
N LEU A 75 -12.40 -0.34 -11.42
CA LEU A 75 -11.72 0.90 -11.81
C LEU A 75 -10.84 0.71 -13.03
N CYS A 76 -9.95 -0.30 -13.04
CA CYS A 76 -9.05 -0.52 -14.17
C CYS A 76 -9.76 -1.03 -15.44
N SER A 77 -10.94 -1.62 -15.31
CA SER A 77 -11.71 -2.18 -16.43
C SER A 77 -12.74 -1.22 -17.03
N SER A 78 -13.27 -0.29 -16.24
CA SER A 78 -14.37 0.60 -16.62
C SER A 78 -13.97 2.07 -16.73
N ALA A 79 -12.74 2.42 -16.37
CA ALA A 79 -12.28 3.81 -16.50
C ALA A 79 -12.28 4.24 -17.98
N PRO A 80 -12.86 5.41 -18.32
CA PRO A 80 -12.90 5.94 -19.68
C PRO A 80 -11.55 6.54 -20.08
N ILE A 81 -10.50 5.71 -20.10
CA ILE A 81 -9.12 6.13 -20.41
C ILE A 81 -8.50 5.23 -21.47
N ASN A 82 -7.52 5.75 -22.20
CA ASN A 82 -6.79 4.99 -23.19
C ASN A 82 -5.82 4.00 -22.52
N THR A 83 -5.94 2.71 -22.86
CA THR A 83 -5.08 1.64 -22.34
C THR A 83 -3.60 1.82 -22.70
N GLU A 84 -3.29 2.39 -23.86
CA GLU A 84 -1.89 2.64 -24.28
C GLU A 84 -1.22 3.67 -23.36
N GLN A 85 -1.96 4.68 -22.90
CA GLN A 85 -1.45 5.67 -21.94
C GLN A 85 -1.18 5.03 -20.57
N VAL A 86 -2.05 4.10 -20.15
CA VAL A 86 -1.86 3.32 -18.92
C VAL A 86 -0.61 2.45 -19.02
N ASP A 87 -0.42 1.76 -20.14
CA ASP A 87 0.72 0.87 -20.35
C ASP A 87 2.04 1.67 -20.45
N LEU A 88 2.03 2.85 -21.11
CA LEU A 88 3.16 3.78 -21.13
C LEU A 88 3.56 4.21 -19.72
N LEU A 89 2.59 4.58 -18.89
CA LEU A 89 2.82 4.93 -17.48
C LEU A 89 3.37 3.74 -16.68
N CYS A 90 2.84 2.55 -16.88
CA CYS A 90 3.31 1.32 -16.22
C CYS A 90 4.73 0.88 -16.63
N SER A 91 5.27 1.41 -17.74
CA SER A 91 6.68 1.18 -18.11
C SER A 91 7.66 1.82 -17.11
N LEU A 92 7.20 2.79 -16.31
CA LEU A 92 7.97 3.40 -15.25
C LEU A 92 8.11 2.42 -14.07
N LYS A 93 9.36 2.19 -13.65
CA LYS A 93 9.66 1.31 -12.51
C LYS A 93 8.91 1.78 -11.25
N GLY A 94 8.07 0.90 -10.72
CA GLY A 94 7.28 1.15 -9.50
C GLY A 94 5.88 1.72 -9.74
N MET A 95 5.48 1.94 -11.00
CA MET A 95 4.13 2.36 -11.34
C MET A 95 3.23 1.16 -11.61
N GLY A 96 2.13 1.05 -10.86
CA GLY A 96 1.11 0.01 -11.05
C GLY A 96 -0.10 0.50 -11.84
N ARG A 97 -0.85 -0.45 -12.41
CA ARG A 97 -2.02 -0.14 -13.26
C ARG A 97 -3.08 0.71 -12.55
N VAL A 98 -3.40 0.40 -11.29
CA VAL A 98 -4.33 1.20 -10.46
C VAL A 98 -3.84 2.64 -10.36
N THR A 99 -2.57 2.85 -10.01
CA THR A 99 -1.98 4.19 -9.87
C THR A 99 -1.97 4.95 -11.19
N ALA A 100 -1.60 4.30 -12.29
CA ALA A 100 -1.60 4.90 -13.62
C ALA A 100 -3.01 5.32 -14.06
N THR A 101 -4.00 4.43 -13.90
CA THR A 101 -5.42 4.70 -14.16
C THR A 101 -5.93 5.88 -13.33
N THR A 102 -5.66 5.88 -12.02
CA THR A 102 -6.08 6.96 -11.13
C THR A 102 -5.43 8.30 -11.50
N LEU A 103 -4.15 8.29 -11.88
CA LEU A 103 -3.45 9.51 -12.30
C LEU A 103 -4.06 10.11 -13.56
N LEU A 104 -4.37 9.28 -14.56
CA LEU A 104 -5.03 9.71 -15.79
C LEU A 104 -6.42 10.27 -15.53
N LEU A 105 -7.21 9.60 -14.68
CA LEU A 105 -8.52 10.09 -14.25
C LEU A 105 -8.44 11.41 -13.49
N PHE A 106 -7.39 11.62 -12.69
CA PHE A 106 -7.22 12.85 -11.93
C PHE A 106 -6.79 14.03 -12.78
N ILE A 107 -5.98 13.79 -13.81
CA ILE A 107 -5.58 14.81 -14.79
C ILE A 107 -6.77 15.18 -15.69
N GLU A 108 -7.62 14.19 -16.02
CA GLU A 108 -8.75 14.24 -16.95
C GLU A 108 -8.35 14.62 -18.38
N ASP A 109 -7.78 15.81 -18.56
CA ASP A 109 -7.34 16.36 -19.85
C ASP A 109 -5.95 16.99 -19.70
N PHE A 110 -4.99 16.52 -20.49
CA PHE A 110 -3.64 17.07 -20.53
C PHE A 110 -3.58 18.47 -21.13
N ASN A 111 -4.54 18.86 -21.97
CA ASN A 111 -4.55 20.17 -22.62
C ASN A 111 -4.85 21.33 -21.66
N ARG A 112 -5.23 21.04 -20.39
CA ARG A 112 -5.36 22.08 -19.36
C ARG A 112 -4.02 22.64 -18.89
N PHE A 113 -2.92 22.02 -19.29
CA PHE A 113 -1.56 22.43 -18.95
C PHE A 113 -0.81 22.82 -20.21
N GLU A 114 -0.06 23.93 -20.15
CA GLU A 114 0.72 24.42 -21.29
C GLU A 114 1.86 23.47 -21.67
N ASP A 115 2.48 22.84 -20.66
CA ASP A 115 3.56 21.87 -20.85
C ASP A 115 3.67 20.88 -19.67
N ALA A 116 4.60 19.92 -19.80
CA ALA A 116 4.89 18.94 -18.77
C ALA A 116 5.43 19.56 -17.46
N ALA A 117 6.05 20.75 -17.52
CA ALA A 117 6.54 21.44 -16.33
C ALA A 117 5.39 22.01 -15.50
N HIS A 118 4.31 22.47 -16.14
CA HIS A 118 3.11 22.92 -15.43
C HIS A 118 2.40 21.75 -14.74
N ILE A 119 2.36 20.57 -15.36
CA ILE A 119 1.86 19.34 -14.72
C ILE A 119 2.70 18.99 -13.49
N ALA A 120 4.03 18.93 -13.64
CA ALA A 120 4.92 18.60 -12.54
C ALA A 120 4.89 19.66 -11.42
N SER A 121 4.71 20.94 -11.74
CA SER A 121 4.48 22.02 -10.76
C SER A 121 3.16 21.86 -10.02
N PHE A 122 2.09 21.47 -10.71
CA PHE A 122 0.78 21.21 -10.11
C PHE A 122 0.84 20.12 -9.04
N PHE A 123 1.61 19.05 -9.29
CA PHE A 123 1.89 17.99 -8.32
C PHE A 123 3.04 18.31 -7.34
N GLY A 124 3.68 19.49 -7.45
CA GLY A 124 4.76 19.92 -6.55
C GLY A 124 6.10 19.20 -6.76
N VAL A 125 6.28 18.51 -7.90
CA VAL A 125 7.45 17.69 -8.25
C VAL A 125 8.32 18.30 -9.35
N GLN A 126 8.18 19.59 -9.64
CA GLN A 126 8.92 20.25 -10.72
C GLN A 126 10.45 20.12 -10.53
N PRO A 127 11.18 19.47 -11.45
CA PRO A 127 12.63 19.44 -11.41
C PRO A 127 13.18 20.83 -11.73
N ARG A 128 14.04 21.39 -10.85
CA ARG A 128 14.78 22.61 -11.17
C ARG A 128 16.11 22.22 -11.81
N ILE A 129 16.29 22.58 -13.07
CA ILE A 129 17.58 22.46 -13.77
C ILE A 129 18.35 23.74 -13.51
N LYS A 130 19.44 23.67 -12.74
CA LYS A 130 20.38 24.79 -12.62
C LYS A 130 21.23 24.81 -13.90
N LYS A 131 21.03 25.81 -14.75
CA LYS A 131 21.96 26.16 -15.83
C LYS A 131 22.81 27.35 -15.36
N SER A 132 24.04 27.10 -14.93
CA SER A 132 25.12 28.10 -14.92
C SER A 132 25.95 27.93 -16.20
N GLY A 133 26.66 28.97 -16.64
CA GLY A 133 27.26 29.11 -17.98
C GLY A 133 28.12 27.95 -18.51
N ASP A 134 28.57 27.01 -17.68
CA ASP A 134 29.54 25.98 -18.07
C ASP A 134 29.04 24.53 -18.01
N GLY A 135 27.72 24.30 -18.01
CA GLY A 135 27.19 22.94 -18.24
C GLY A 135 25.85 22.64 -17.58
N ALA A 136 25.09 21.71 -18.18
CA ALA A 136 23.83 21.23 -17.63
C ALA A 136 24.09 20.20 -16.52
N TYR A 137 23.69 20.51 -15.28
CA TYR A 137 23.77 19.60 -14.14
C TYR A 137 22.53 18.68 -14.04
N LYS A 138 22.70 17.51 -13.39
CA LYS A 138 21.62 16.57 -13.10
C LYS A 138 20.40 17.29 -12.47
N PRO A 139 19.18 17.11 -13.01
CA PRO A 139 17.97 17.70 -12.42
C PRO A 139 17.79 17.21 -10.99
N ARG A 140 17.50 18.12 -10.06
CA ARG A 140 17.16 17.78 -8.68
C ARG A 140 15.69 18.10 -8.44
N VAL A 141 14.91 17.10 -8.02
CA VAL A 141 13.51 17.28 -7.63
C VAL A 141 13.49 17.82 -6.21
N PHE A 142 12.94 19.01 -6.02
CA PHE A 142 12.69 19.59 -4.71
C PHE A 142 11.19 19.61 -4.47
N PRO A 143 10.69 19.15 -3.31
CA PRO A 143 9.29 19.39 -2.93
C PRO A 143 9.06 20.90 -2.87
N LEU A 144 8.18 21.43 -3.72
CA LEU A 144 7.78 22.83 -3.61
C LEU A 144 6.89 22.97 -2.37
N ILE A 145 7.47 23.41 -1.26
CA ILE A 145 6.70 23.87 -0.10
C ILE A 145 5.87 25.06 -0.57
N ARG A 146 4.56 24.85 -0.76
CA ARG A 146 3.61 25.89 -1.16
C ARG A 146 3.60 26.98 -0.08
N ASN A 147 4.25 28.10 -0.34
CA ASN A 147 3.95 29.35 0.34
C ASN A 147 2.78 29.99 -0.42
N ARG A 148 1.55 29.77 0.04
CA ARG A 148 0.39 30.55 -0.45
C ARG A 148 0.58 31.98 0.01
N ARG A 149 0.93 32.88 -0.91
CA ARG A 149 0.65 34.32 -0.82
C ARG A 149 0.23 34.81 -2.20
N GLY A 150 -0.92 35.47 -2.25
CA GLY A 150 -1.55 36.01 -3.46
C GLY A 150 -2.92 35.37 -3.66
#